data_AF-A0A378LV92-F1
#
_entry.id   AF-A0A378LV92-F1
#
_cell.length_a   1.000
_cell.length_b   1.000
_cell.length_c   1.000
_cell.angle_alpha   90.00
_cell.angle_beta   90.00
_cell.angle_gamma   90.00
#
_symmetry.space_group_name_H-M   'P 1'
#
loop_
_entity.id
_entity.type
_entity.pdbx_description
1 polymer ?
#
loop_
_entity_poly.entity_id
_entity_poly.type
_entity_poly.pdbx_seq_one_letter_code
_entity_poly.pdbx_strand_id
1 'polypeptide(L)'
;MNSFRNKNLNIFISFLFLLITLGMAGCVDLSGGRASERRPIPKAAQSVLHEKETQRTTNKNGRKVGVNQSKPYRGEVHTMLGGLGLFSTGMRTLSDTVLEECKIPAPSDMWYNAGNVSRSIMSYYYKHKNHRPIILVGHSLGANEQIKVARNLNKAGIPVDLLVTVDAVSTTVVPPNVKHAMNFYKPGYVPMFSGLKLKAVNPEQTRIDNINVTTLKGVAVNHFTIDKDPVVQAMIMEEVKKVLSNANKAKG
;
A
#
# COMPACT_ATOMS: atom_id res chain seq x y z
N MET A 1 -36.60 22.79 66.58
CA MET A 1 -36.21 23.13 65.20
C MET A 1 -36.16 21.85 64.36
N ASN A 2 -37.02 21.81 63.35
CA ASN A 2 -37.04 21.00 62.11
C ASN A 2 -36.67 19.50 62.20
N SER A 3 -37.60 18.55 62.19
CA SER A 3 -38.62 18.20 61.16
C SER A 3 -38.13 17.11 60.20
N PHE A 4 -38.75 15.92 60.34
CA PHE A 4 -39.27 15.00 59.29
C PHE A 4 -38.34 14.67 58.08
N ARG A 5 -38.20 13.43 57.60
CA ARG A 5 -39.25 12.44 57.32
C ARG A 5 -38.59 11.13 56.87
N ASN A 6 -38.80 10.04 57.59
CA ASN A 6 -38.64 8.70 57.05
C ASN A 6 -40.05 8.20 56.68
N LYS A 7 -40.26 7.69 55.46
CA LYS A 7 -41.39 6.84 55.05
C LYS A 7 -41.26 6.44 53.57
N ASN A 8 -40.96 5.15 53.39
CA ASN A 8 -41.71 4.14 52.62
C ASN A 8 -42.08 4.36 51.14
N LEU A 9 -41.91 3.23 50.42
CA LEU A 9 -42.79 2.67 49.39
C LEU A 9 -42.70 3.25 47.96
N ASN A 10 -42.08 2.48 47.06
CA ASN A 10 -42.85 1.74 46.04
C ASN A 10 -41.95 0.79 45.24
N ILE A 11 -42.06 -0.49 45.61
CA ILE A 11 -41.99 -1.62 44.67
C ILE A 11 -43.16 -1.46 43.70
N PHE A 12 -42.94 -1.42 42.38
CA PHE A 12 -43.87 -2.00 41.40
C PHE A 12 -43.31 -1.91 39.96
N ILE A 13 -43.49 -3.02 39.25
CA ILE A 13 -43.56 -3.20 37.78
C ILE A 13 -42.26 -3.54 37.06
N SER A 14 -42.01 -4.85 37.08
CA SER A 14 -41.50 -5.61 35.93
C SER A 14 -42.53 -5.62 34.79
N PHE A 15 -42.04 -5.72 33.55
CA PHE A 15 -42.74 -5.94 32.28
C PHE A 15 -43.59 -4.81 31.67
N LEU A 16 -43.02 -4.12 30.69
CA LEU A 16 -43.67 -3.99 29.37
C LEU A 16 -42.62 -3.87 28.26
N PHE A 17 -42.54 -4.92 27.45
CA PHE A 17 -41.99 -4.88 26.10
C PHE A 17 -42.77 -3.83 25.29
N LEU A 18 -42.08 -2.84 24.71
CA LEU A 18 -42.55 -2.24 23.46
C LEU A 18 -41.35 -1.89 22.59
N LEU A 19 -41.26 -2.62 21.47
CA LEU A 19 -40.43 -2.32 20.33
C LEU A 19 -40.64 -0.85 19.89
N ILE A 20 -39.55 -0.10 19.77
CA ILE A 20 -39.43 0.91 18.72
C ILE A 20 -38.25 0.50 17.85
N THR A 21 -38.52 -0.45 16.96
CA THR A 21 -37.77 -0.61 15.72
C THR A 21 -38.09 0.59 14.83
N LEU A 22 -37.31 1.66 14.93
CA LEU A 22 -37.17 2.59 13.81
C LEU A 22 -35.94 2.15 13.02
N GLY A 23 -36.22 1.35 11.99
CA GLY A 23 -35.25 0.98 10.98
C GLY A 23 -34.79 2.23 10.24
N MET A 24 -33.55 2.62 10.44
CA MET A 24 -32.75 3.16 9.36
C MET A 24 -31.76 2.06 8.97
N ALA A 25 -32.21 1.16 8.11
CA ALA A 25 -31.31 0.41 7.24
C ALA A 25 -30.72 1.39 6.20
N GLY A 26 -29.96 2.37 6.68
CA GLY A 26 -28.96 3.01 5.86
C GLY A 26 -27.83 2.01 5.81
N CYS A 27 -27.66 1.31 4.68
CA CYS A 27 -26.37 0.75 4.36
C CYS A 27 -25.41 1.95 4.32
N VAL A 28 -24.72 2.19 5.44
CA VAL A 28 -23.60 3.12 5.43
C VAL A 28 -22.55 2.42 4.59
N ASP A 29 -22.48 2.82 3.33
CA ASP A 29 -21.44 2.36 2.42
C ASP A 29 -20.09 2.86 2.95
N LEU A 30 -19.48 2.05 3.82
CA LEU A 30 -18.10 2.20 4.28
C LEU A 30 -17.10 1.71 3.23
N SER A 31 -17.56 1.27 2.05
CA SER A 31 -16.69 1.19 0.90
C SER A 31 -16.42 2.63 0.48
N GLY A 32 -15.23 3.14 0.83
CA GLY A 32 -14.85 4.52 0.52
C GLY A 32 -15.18 4.84 -0.94
N GLY A 33 -16.22 5.65 -1.14
CA GLY A 33 -16.73 6.00 -2.46
C GLY A 33 -15.60 6.59 -3.30
N ARG A 34 -15.55 6.22 -4.57
CA ARG A 34 -14.56 6.67 -5.57
C ARG A 34 -14.74 8.15 -5.95
N ALA A 35 -14.83 9.06 -5.00
CA ALA A 35 -14.63 10.48 -5.23
C ALA A 35 -13.13 10.80 -5.09
N SER A 36 -12.31 10.19 -5.94
CA SER A 36 -10.88 10.54 -6.06
C SER A 36 -10.79 11.73 -7.02
N GLU A 37 -10.39 12.90 -6.53
CA GLU A 37 -9.92 13.95 -7.41
C GLU A 37 -8.75 13.39 -8.23
N ARG A 38 -8.96 13.20 -9.54
CA ARG A 38 -7.93 12.75 -10.49
C ARG A 38 -6.81 13.78 -10.53
N ARG A 39 -5.80 13.66 -9.68
CA ARG A 39 -4.58 14.45 -9.77
C ARG A 39 -3.43 13.50 -10.08
N PRO A 40 -2.96 13.45 -11.35
CA PRO A 40 -1.78 12.66 -11.69
C PRO A 40 -0.55 13.20 -10.94
N ILE A 41 0.43 12.33 -10.69
CA ILE A 41 1.69 12.70 -10.02
C ILE A 41 2.36 13.84 -10.82
N PRO A 42 2.64 15.00 -10.19
CA PRO A 42 3.25 16.12 -10.90
C PRO A 42 4.63 15.76 -11.48
N LYS A 43 4.87 16.12 -12.75
CA LYS A 43 6.16 15.91 -13.45
C LYS A 43 7.38 16.49 -12.69
N ALA A 44 7.17 17.54 -11.87
CA ALA A 44 8.23 18.13 -11.05
C ALA A 44 8.79 17.14 -10.00
N ALA A 45 7.99 16.23 -9.44
CA ALA A 45 8.46 15.22 -8.49
C ALA A 45 9.42 14.20 -9.13
N GLN A 46 9.26 13.97 -10.44
CA GLN A 46 10.14 13.09 -11.22
C GLN A 46 11.52 13.75 -11.47
N SER A 47 11.62 15.07 -11.42
CA SER A 47 12.87 15.82 -11.65
C SER A 47 13.82 15.82 -10.44
N VAL A 48 13.29 15.67 -9.22
CA VAL A 48 14.09 15.59 -7.98
C VAL A 48 14.97 14.33 -7.95
N LEU A 49 14.58 13.28 -8.68
CA LEU A 49 15.33 12.03 -8.81
C LEU A 49 16.53 12.15 -9.77
N HIS A 50 16.47 13.06 -10.74
CA HIS A 50 17.48 13.19 -11.81
C HIS A 50 18.73 13.99 -11.42
N GLU A 51 18.69 14.77 -10.34
CA GLU A 51 19.81 15.64 -9.94
C GLU A 51 21.02 14.85 -9.38
N LYS A 52 20.85 13.56 -9.09
CA LYS A 52 21.93 12.69 -8.57
C LYS A 52 22.84 12.08 -9.64
N GLU A 53 22.49 12.17 -10.93
CA GLU A 53 23.20 11.43 -12.00
C GLU A 53 24.03 12.32 -12.95
N THR A 54 23.91 13.65 -12.86
CA THR A 54 24.49 14.57 -13.88
C THR A 54 25.99 14.87 -13.71
N GLN A 55 26.70 14.36 -12.70
CA GLN A 55 28.14 14.66 -12.52
C GLN A 55 29.13 13.65 -13.10
N ARG A 56 28.69 12.60 -13.82
CA ARG A 56 29.61 11.71 -14.54
C ARG A 56 29.11 11.39 -15.93
N THR A 57 29.54 12.21 -16.89
CA THR A 57 30.04 11.87 -18.24
C THR A 57 29.58 12.88 -19.29
N THR A 58 30.43 13.87 -19.53
CA THR A 58 30.49 14.55 -20.83
C THR A 58 31.23 13.63 -21.81
N ASN A 59 30.55 13.15 -22.85
CA ASN A 59 31.05 13.24 -24.23
C ASN A 59 30.05 12.71 -25.27
N LYS A 60 29.94 13.49 -26.35
CA LYS A 60 29.09 13.32 -27.52
C LYS A 60 29.39 12.01 -28.28
N ASN A 61 28.34 11.39 -28.82
CA ASN A 61 28.23 11.23 -30.27
C ASN A 61 26.82 10.80 -30.69
N GLY A 62 26.29 11.47 -31.72
CA GLY A 62 24.96 11.27 -32.25
C GLY A 62 24.83 9.90 -32.93
N ARG A 63 23.85 9.12 -32.47
CA ARG A 63 23.34 7.97 -33.19
C ARG A 63 21.83 8.14 -33.31
N LYS A 64 21.32 8.12 -34.55
CA LYS A 64 19.90 8.20 -34.87
C LYS A 64 19.11 7.27 -33.95
N VAL A 65 18.27 7.86 -33.11
CA VAL A 65 17.39 7.15 -32.18
C VAL A 65 16.29 6.52 -33.02
N GLY A 66 16.46 5.24 -33.35
CA GLY A 66 15.33 4.42 -33.77
C GLY A 66 14.31 4.42 -32.64
N VAL A 67 13.05 4.72 -32.97
CA VAL A 67 11.93 4.65 -32.03
C VAL A 67 11.83 3.20 -31.55
N ASN A 68 12.47 2.94 -30.41
CA ASN A 68 12.46 1.63 -29.78
C ASN A 68 11.06 1.50 -29.17
N GLN A 69 10.17 0.76 -29.84
CA GLN A 69 8.86 0.46 -29.30
C GLN A 69 9.07 -0.21 -27.94
N SER A 70 8.79 0.51 -26.85
CA SER A 70 9.02 0.00 -25.50
C SER A 70 8.17 -1.25 -25.32
N LYS A 71 8.80 -2.39 -25.03
CA LYS A 71 8.09 -3.65 -24.73
C LYS A 71 6.97 -3.39 -23.71
N PRO A 72 5.76 -3.92 -23.91
CA PRO A 72 4.63 -3.67 -23.00
C PRO A 72 4.95 -4.20 -21.61
N TYR A 73 4.60 -3.46 -20.56
CA TYR A 73 4.80 -3.90 -19.17
C TYR A 73 4.10 -5.24 -18.88
N ARG A 74 4.68 -6.04 -17.97
CA ARG A 74 4.12 -7.33 -17.57
C ARG A 74 4.25 -7.55 -16.07
N GLY A 75 3.15 -7.92 -15.43
CA GLY A 75 3.10 -8.23 -14.00
C GLY A 75 1.69 -8.17 -13.45
N GLU A 76 1.58 -8.26 -12.14
CA GLU A 76 0.39 -7.91 -11.38
C GLU A 76 0.77 -7.05 -10.18
N VAL A 77 -0.06 -6.06 -9.91
CA VAL A 77 0.11 -5.15 -8.78
C VAL A 77 -1.12 -5.29 -7.89
N HIS A 78 -0.92 -5.40 -6.59
CA HIS A 78 -2.00 -5.46 -5.61
C HIS A 78 -1.76 -4.34 -4.61
N THR A 79 -2.69 -3.38 -4.54
CA THR A 79 -2.60 -2.25 -3.61
C THR A 79 -3.58 -2.45 -2.46
N MET A 80 -3.26 -1.95 -1.27
CA MET A 80 -4.07 -2.20 -0.08
C MET A 80 -4.22 -0.96 0.81
N LEU A 81 -5.48 -0.61 1.08
CA LEU A 81 -5.89 0.52 1.90
C LEU A 81 -5.69 0.23 3.40
N GLY A 82 -5.31 1.25 4.17
CA GLY A 82 -5.17 1.21 5.62
C GLY A 82 -6.49 1.39 6.39
N GLY A 83 -6.40 1.75 7.68
CA GLY A 83 -7.53 1.83 8.60
C GLY A 83 -8.71 2.66 8.07
N LEU A 84 -9.91 2.07 8.15
CA LEU A 84 -11.20 2.58 7.65
C LEU A 84 -11.26 2.97 6.16
N GLY A 85 -10.18 2.81 5.37
CA GLY A 85 -10.15 3.18 3.95
C GLY A 85 -10.22 4.69 3.68
N LEU A 86 -10.47 5.52 4.70
CA LEU A 86 -10.67 6.96 4.61
C LEU A 86 -9.37 7.73 4.35
N PHE A 87 -8.24 7.24 4.90
CA PHE A 87 -6.97 7.96 4.86
C PHE A 87 -5.99 7.44 3.82
N SER A 88 -6.33 6.42 3.04
CA SER A 88 -5.40 5.74 2.11
C SER A 88 -5.69 6.01 0.64
N THR A 89 -6.23 7.19 0.30
CA THR A 89 -6.58 7.50 -1.09
C THR A 89 -5.36 7.53 -2.01
N GLY A 90 -4.14 7.69 -1.49
CA GLY A 90 -2.91 7.58 -2.26
C GLY A 90 -2.67 6.19 -2.84
N MET A 91 -3.20 5.13 -2.22
CA MET A 91 -3.19 3.78 -2.83
C MET A 91 -4.11 3.68 -4.04
N ARG A 92 -5.23 4.42 -4.04
CA ARG A 92 -6.12 4.51 -5.21
C ARG A 92 -5.46 5.31 -6.32
N THR A 93 -4.84 6.45 -5.99
CA THR A 93 -4.01 7.21 -6.94
C THR A 93 -2.91 6.35 -7.55
N LEU A 94 -2.21 5.55 -6.73
CA LEU A 94 -1.20 4.62 -7.22
C LEU A 94 -1.80 3.58 -8.16
N SER A 95 -2.91 2.94 -7.76
CA SER A 95 -3.65 1.98 -8.59
C SER A 95 -4.00 2.56 -9.97
N ASP A 96 -4.60 3.75 -9.98
CA ASP A 96 -5.03 4.43 -11.20
C ASP A 96 -3.82 4.79 -12.07
N THR A 97 -2.73 5.28 -11.46
CA THR A 97 -1.49 5.61 -12.17
C THR A 97 -0.84 4.37 -12.81
N VAL A 98 -0.82 3.24 -12.11
CA VAL A 98 -0.32 1.97 -12.67
C VAL A 98 -1.18 1.52 -13.85
N LEU A 99 -2.50 1.61 -13.74
CA LEU A 99 -3.41 1.27 -14.83
C LEU A 99 -3.21 2.20 -16.04
N GLU A 100 -3.08 3.49 -15.81
CA GLU A 100 -2.92 4.50 -16.85
C GLU A 100 -1.57 4.38 -17.57
N GLU A 101 -0.47 4.29 -16.82
CA GLU A 101 0.88 4.35 -17.37
C GLU A 101 1.42 2.97 -17.79
N CYS A 102 1.08 1.92 -17.04
CA CYS A 102 1.61 0.58 -17.28
C CYS A 102 0.63 -0.35 -18.00
N LYS A 103 -0.66 0.01 -18.07
CA LYS A 103 -1.74 -0.85 -18.59
C LYS A 103 -1.85 -2.17 -17.82
N ILE A 104 -1.49 -2.16 -16.53
CA ILE A 104 -1.60 -3.30 -15.62
C ILE A 104 -2.69 -3.01 -14.58
N PRO A 105 -3.69 -3.90 -14.39
CA PRO A 105 -4.64 -3.76 -13.30
C PRO A 105 -3.93 -3.79 -11.93
N ALA A 106 -4.30 -2.85 -11.06
CA ALA A 106 -3.69 -2.67 -9.75
C ALA A 106 -4.73 -2.53 -8.63
N PRO A 107 -5.64 -3.51 -8.42
CA PRO A 107 -6.78 -3.37 -7.51
C PRO A 107 -6.37 -2.84 -6.12
N SER A 108 -7.18 -1.93 -5.58
CA SER A 108 -7.04 -1.40 -4.22
C SER A 108 -8.04 -2.06 -3.28
N ASP A 109 -7.59 -3.08 -2.57
CA ASP A 109 -8.38 -3.81 -1.60
C ASP A 109 -8.33 -3.17 -0.21
N MET A 110 -9.37 -3.40 0.59
CA MET A 110 -9.32 -3.10 2.03
C MET A 110 -8.42 -4.10 2.75
N TRP A 111 -7.72 -3.67 3.80
CA TRP A 111 -6.75 -4.52 4.53
C TRP A 111 -7.33 -5.87 5.00
N TYR A 112 -8.60 -5.91 5.44
CA TYR A 112 -9.25 -7.15 5.88
C TYR A 112 -9.46 -8.17 4.75
N ASN A 113 -9.26 -7.80 3.48
CA ASN A 113 -9.33 -8.70 2.32
C ASN A 113 -8.00 -9.41 2.02
N ALA A 114 -6.95 -9.27 2.82
CA ALA A 114 -5.63 -9.87 2.57
C ALA A 114 -5.68 -11.39 2.30
N GLY A 115 -6.59 -12.11 2.96
CA GLY A 115 -6.82 -13.54 2.68
C GLY A 115 -7.35 -13.80 1.27
N ASN A 116 -8.27 -12.96 0.78
CA ASN A 116 -8.79 -13.05 -0.59
C ASN A 116 -7.70 -12.72 -1.61
N VAL A 117 -6.92 -11.67 -1.38
CA VAL A 117 -5.77 -11.31 -2.25
C VAL A 117 -4.79 -12.46 -2.35
N SER A 118 -4.41 -13.06 -1.20
CA SER A 118 -3.52 -14.24 -1.16
C SER A 118 -4.05 -15.39 -2.03
N ARG A 119 -5.33 -15.75 -1.86
CA ARG A 119 -5.97 -16.82 -2.63
C ARG A 119 -6.06 -16.52 -4.12
N SER A 120 -6.37 -15.27 -4.47
CA SER A 120 -6.46 -14.82 -5.86
C SER A 120 -5.12 -14.97 -6.57
N ILE A 121 -4.04 -14.49 -5.95
CA ILE A 121 -2.67 -14.61 -6.48
C ILE A 121 -2.28 -16.08 -6.62
N MET A 122 -2.48 -16.91 -5.59
CA MET A 122 -2.16 -18.34 -5.62
C MET A 122 -2.92 -19.07 -6.74
N SER A 123 -4.24 -18.82 -6.86
CA SER A 123 -5.09 -19.41 -7.89
C SER A 123 -4.61 -19.04 -9.29
N TYR A 124 -4.26 -17.77 -9.53
CA TYR A 124 -3.70 -17.34 -10.80
C TYR A 124 -2.35 -18.03 -11.07
N TYR A 125 -1.46 -18.03 -10.09
CA TYR A 125 -0.12 -18.59 -10.20
C TYR A 125 -0.15 -20.07 -10.59
N TYR A 126 -0.97 -20.89 -9.92
CA TYR A 126 -1.06 -22.33 -10.21
C TYR A 126 -1.73 -22.65 -11.55
N LYS A 127 -2.63 -21.79 -12.04
CA LYS A 127 -3.30 -21.99 -13.33
C LYS A 127 -2.42 -21.66 -14.53
N HIS A 128 -1.39 -20.83 -14.36
CA HIS A 128 -0.60 -20.30 -15.47
C HIS A 128 0.84 -20.78 -15.38
N LYS A 129 1.31 -21.50 -16.41
CA LYS A 129 2.72 -21.93 -16.54
C LYS A 129 3.68 -20.73 -16.62
N ASN A 130 3.22 -19.61 -17.15
CA ASN A 130 4.01 -18.39 -17.34
C ASN A 130 3.75 -17.40 -16.20
N HIS A 131 4.47 -17.55 -15.09
CA HIS A 131 4.34 -16.66 -13.94
C HIS A 131 4.77 -15.23 -14.29
N ARG A 132 4.04 -14.27 -13.74
CA ARG A 132 4.26 -12.83 -13.91
C ARG A 132 4.80 -12.25 -12.59
N PRO A 133 5.57 -11.16 -12.63
CA PRO A 133 6.04 -10.55 -11.39
C PRO A 133 4.88 -10.12 -10.49
N ILE A 134 5.02 -10.37 -9.20
CA ILE A 134 4.02 -10.02 -8.18
C ILE A 134 4.54 -8.82 -7.39
N ILE A 135 3.76 -7.73 -7.42
CA ILE A 135 4.05 -6.51 -6.68
C ILE A 135 2.94 -6.28 -5.65
N LEU A 136 3.33 -6.09 -4.39
CA LEU A 136 2.43 -5.82 -3.28
C LEU A 136 2.71 -4.43 -2.74
N VAL A 137 1.68 -3.60 -2.61
CA VAL A 137 1.80 -2.24 -2.05
C VAL A 137 0.73 -2.04 -0.99
N GLY A 138 1.08 -1.44 0.14
CA GLY A 138 0.10 -1.16 1.19
C GLY A 138 0.48 0.02 2.05
N HIS A 139 -0.55 0.68 2.60
CA HIS A 139 -0.41 1.79 3.54
C HIS A 139 -0.92 1.42 4.94
N SER A 140 -0.21 1.79 6.01
CA SER A 140 -0.63 1.61 7.41
C SER A 140 -1.00 0.14 7.70
N LEU A 141 -2.25 -0.15 8.09
CA LEU A 141 -2.76 -1.52 8.23
C LEU A 141 -2.65 -2.33 6.94
N GLY A 142 -2.88 -1.73 5.77
CA GLY A 142 -2.68 -2.38 4.48
C GLY A 142 -1.22 -2.78 4.26
N ALA A 143 -0.25 -2.01 4.77
CA ALA A 143 1.16 -2.38 4.71
C ALA A 143 1.46 -3.63 5.56
N ASN A 144 0.92 -3.67 6.77
CA ASN A 144 1.03 -4.84 7.66
C ASN A 144 0.43 -6.09 7.00
N GLU A 145 -0.74 -5.94 6.40
CA GLU A 145 -1.45 -7.04 5.76
C GLU A 145 -0.77 -7.50 4.46
N GLN A 146 -0.13 -6.61 3.70
CA GLN A 146 0.67 -7.02 2.54
C GLN A 146 1.90 -7.84 2.92
N ILE A 147 2.52 -7.58 4.09
CA ILE A 147 3.56 -8.47 4.62
C ILE A 147 2.97 -9.87 4.94
N LYS A 148 1.73 -9.93 5.44
CA LYS A 148 1.04 -11.21 5.66
C LYS A 148 0.67 -11.91 4.34
N VAL A 149 0.25 -11.17 3.31
CA VAL A 149 0.08 -11.71 1.94
C VAL A 149 1.38 -12.33 1.46
N ALA A 150 2.50 -11.59 1.52
CA ALA A 150 3.81 -12.11 1.15
C ALA A 150 4.17 -13.39 1.92
N ARG A 151 3.84 -13.45 3.22
CA ARG A 151 4.07 -14.65 4.05
C ARG A 151 3.20 -15.83 3.65
N ASN A 152 1.96 -15.59 3.27
CA ASN A 152 1.08 -16.64 2.74
C ASN A 152 1.63 -17.17 1.41
N LEU A 153 2.09 -16.28 0.53
CA LEU A 153 2.75 -16.65 -0.73
C LEU A 153 4.05 -17.43 -0.48
N ASN A 154 4.81 -17.08 0.55
CA ASN A 154 6.02 -17.81 0.95
C ASN A 154 5.70 -19.28 1.31
N LYS A 155 4.64 -19.51 2.08
CA LYS A 155 4.18 -20.87 2.43
C LYS A 155 3.76 -21.68 1.20
N ALA A 156 3.36 -21.00 0.14
CA ALA A 156 2.98 -21.59 -1.15
C ALA A 156 4.15 -21.70 -2.14
N GLY A 157 5.37 -21.28 -1.76
CA GLY A 157 6.52 -21.27 -2.67
C GLY A 157 6.42 -20.25 -3.81
N ILE A 158 5.60 -19.21 -3.65
CA ILE A 158 5.37 -18.19 -4.68
C ILE A 158 6.26 -16.97 -4.40
N PRO A 159 7.09 -16.53 -5.37
CA PRO A 159 7.95 -15.36 -5.19
C PRO A 159 7.14 -14.05 -5.22
N VAL A 160 7.63 -13.06 -4.49
CA VAL A 160 7.16 -11.66 -4.57
C VAL A 160 8.34 -10.82 -5.05
N ASP A 161 8.17 -10.12 -6.17
CA ASP A 161 9.26 -9.37 -6.79
C ASP A 161 9.47 -8.02 -6.10
N LEU A 162 8.39 -7.39 -5.65
CA LEU A 162 8.45 -6.12 -4.93
C LEU A 162 7.37 -6.05 -3.84
N LEU A 163 7.79 -5.71 -2.62
CA LEU A 163 6.92 -5.35 -1.51
C LEU A 163 7.16 -3.88 -1.15
N VAL A 164 6.13 -3.04 -1.26
CA VAL A 164 6.18 -1.64 -0.84
C VAL A 164 5.30 -1.45 0.38
N THR A 165 5.91 -0.99 1.47
CA THR A 165 5.19 -0.61 2.68
C THR A 165 5.27 0.89 2.88
N VAL A 166 4.11 1.52 3.06
CA VAL A 166 4.00 2.92 3.43
C VAL A 166 3.50 2.98 4.87
N ASP A 167 4.38 3.39 5.77
CA ASP A 167 4.14 3.61 7.20
C ASP A 167 3.54 2.40 7.93
N ALA A 168 4.18 1.22 7.79
CA ALA A 168 3.79 0.01 8.51
C ALA A 168 3.99 0.17 10.03
N VAL A 169 2.97 -0.20 10.82
CA VAL A 169 2.89 0.14 12.26
C VAL A 169 3.08 -1.03 13.21
N SER A 170 3.02 -2.29 12.76
CA SER A 170 3.11 -3.43 13.68
C SER A 170 3.75 -4.69 13.11
N THR A 171 3.64 -4.93 11.80
CA THR A 171 4.30 -6.07 11.16
C THR A 171 5.54 -5.59 10.42
N THR A 172 6.72 -6.10 10.78
CA THR A 172 8.00 -5.60 10.25
C THR A 172 8.92 -6.66 9.66
N VAL A 173 8.57 -7.95 9.80
CA VAL A 173 9.42 -9.06 9.36
C VAL A 173 8.98 -9.55 7.98
N VAL A 174 9.87 -9.34 7.00
CA VAL A 174 9.67 -9.67 5.59
C VAL A 174 10.12 -11.12 5.30
N PRO A 175 9.26 -11.96 4.70
CA PRO A 175 9.60 -13.35 4.38
C PRO A 175 10.61 -13.47 3.22
N PRO A 176 11.33 -14.60 3.13
CA PRO A 176 12.45 -14.78 2.19
C PRO A 176 12.06 -14.84 0.71
N ASN A 177 10.79 -15.14 0.39
CA ASN A 177 10.29 -15.12 -0.99
C ASN A 177 10.18 -13.71 -1.59
N VAL A 178 10.35 -12.65 -0.79
CA VAL A 178 10.34 -11.26 -1.26
C VAL A 178 11.76 -10.92 -1.74
N LYS A 179 11.91 -10.61 -3.03
CA LYS A 179 13.21 -10.24 -3.60
C LYS A 179 13.66 -8.85 -3.14
N HIS A 180 12.73 -7.90 -3.18
CA HIS A 180 12.98 -6.52 -2.82
C HIS A 180 11.81 -5.94 -2.02
N ALA A 181 12.11 -5.33 -0.88
CA ALA A 181 11.16 -4.55 -0.11
C ALA A 181 11.59 -3.09 -0.01
N MET A 182 10.70 -2.16 -0.33
CA MET A 182 10.85 -0.74 -0.09
C MET A 182 9.92 -0.32 1.05
N ASN A 183 10.48 0.26 2.10
CA ASN A 183 9.72 0.71 3.25
C ASN A 183 9.86 2.21 3.44
N PHE A 184 8.78 2.93 3.21
CA PHE A 184 8.66 4.35 3.53
C PHE A 184 8.10 4.47 4.93
N TYR A 185 8.87 5.00 5.88
CA TYR A 185 8.43 5.11 7.25
C TYR A 185 8.72 6.50 7.80
N LYS A 186 7.82 6.98 8.66
CA LYS A 186 8.00 8.17 9.47
C LYS A 186 7.97 7.78 10.95
N PRO A 187 9.10 7.93 11.67
CA PRO A 187 9.07 7.84 13.13
C PRO A 187 8.12 8.87 13.74
N GLY A 188 7.36 8.45 14.74
CA GLY A 188 6.41 9.29 15.47
C GLY A 188 6.36 8.91 16.95
N TYR A 189 5.83 9.83 17.76
CA TYR A 189 5.66 9.61 19.20
C TYR A 189 4.45 8.74 19.54
N VAL A 190 3.43 8.73 18.67
CA VAL A 190 2.23 7.90 18.84
C VAL A 190 2.47 6.55 18.15
N PRO A 191 2.57 5.43 18.89
CA PRO A 191 2.97 4.15 18.31
C PRO A 191 2.10 3.68 17.16
N MET A 192 0.78 3.90 17.25
CA MET A 192 -0.17 3.47 16.21
C MET A 192 -0.08 4.27 14.91
N PHE A 193 0.67 5.39 14.90
CA PHE A 193 0.89 6.27 13.76
C PHE A 193 2.38 6.49 13.49
N SER A 194 3.22 5.57 13.98
CA SER A 194 4.66 5.61 13.77
C SER A 194 5.05 4.47 12.84
N GLY A 195 5.55 4.81 11.66
CA GLY A 195 6.15 3.84 10.77
C GLY A 195 7.37 3.17 11.39
N LEU A 196 7.50 1.88 11.15
CA LEU A 196 8.59 1.05 11.65
C LEU A 196 9.53 0.61 10.53
N LYS A 197 10.80 0.40 10.88
CA LYS A 197 11.76 -0.23 9.96
C LYS A 197 11.41 -1.70 9.74
N LEU A 198 11.50 -2.16 8.50
CA LEU A 198 11.40 -3.58 8.16
C LEU A 198 12.74 -4.30 8.38
N LYS A 199 12.64 -5.61 8.62
CA LYS A 199 13.75 -6.55 8.75
C LYS A 199 13.46 -7.79 7.90
N ALA A 200 14.48 -8.32 7.22
CA ALA A 200 14.36 -9.54 6.44
C ALA A 200 14.52 -10.76 7.36
N VAL A 201 13.79 -11.84 7.09
CA VAL A 201 14.09 -13.16 7.65
C VAL A 201 15.44 -13.65 7.12
N ASN A 202 15.67 -13.51 5.81
CA ASN A 202 16.94 -13.85 5.18
C ASN A 202 17.47 -12.65 4.36
N PRO A 203 18.43 -11.88 4.89
CA PRO A 203 19.02 -10.73 4.18
C PRO A 203 19.77 -11.08 2.89
N GLU A 204 20.20 -12.34 2.71
CA GLU A 204 20.86 -12.78 1.48
C GLU A 204 19.88 -12.95 0.31
N GLN A 205 18.61 -13.21 0.61
CA GLN A 205 17.55 -13.42 -0.38
C GLN A 205 16.64 -12.19 -0.56
N THR A 206 16.53 -11.35 0.48
CA THR A 206 15.65 -10.19 0.51
C THR A 206 16.44 -8.91 0.71
N ARG A 207 16.47 -8.06 -0.32
CA ARG A 207 16.95 -6.68 -0.21
C ARG A 207 15.87 -5.81 0.45
N ILE A 208 16.23 -5.02 1.46
CA ILE A 208 15.32 -4.04 2.07
C ILE A 208 15.91 -2.63 2.02
N ASP A 209 15.15 -1.69 1.45
CA ASP A 209 15.44 -0.26 1.56
C ASP A 209 14.49 0.37 2.59
N ASN A 210 15.01 0.68 3.77
CA ASN A 210 14.27 1.44 4.79
C ASN A 210 14.49 2.94 4.60
N ILE A 211 13.49 3.61 4.03
CA ILE A 211 13.51 5.02 3.65
C ILE A 211 12.79 5.86 4.72
N ASN A 212 13.57 6.61 5.50
CA ASN A 212 13.00 7.57 6.44
C ASN A 212 12.53 8.82 5.67
N VAL A 213 11.22 9.00 5.53
CA VAL A 213 10.68 10.11 4.72
C VAL A 213 11.00 11.49 5.30
N THR A 214 11.32 11.60 6.59
CA THR A 214 11.73 12.87 7.21
C THR A 214 13.10 13.36 6.73
N THR A 215 13.87 12.50 6.06
CA THR A 215 15.19 12.84 5.51
C THR A 215 15.14 13.26 4.04
N LEU A 216 13.96 13.16 3.41
CA LEU A 216 13.75 13.52 2.02
C LEU A 216 13.49 15.03 1.90
N LYS A 217 14.17 15.68 0.96
CA LYS A 217 13.96 17.10 0.67
C LYS A 217 12.55 17.32 0.14
N GLY A 218 11.87 18.34 0.66
CA GLY A 218 10.53 18.72 0.21
C GLY A 218 9.39 17.81 0.68
N VAL A 219 9.67 16.81 1.54
CA VAL A 219 8.66 15.90 2.08
C VAL A 219 8.29 16.31 3.49
N ALA A 220 7.04 16.75 3.65
CA ALA A 220 6.46 17.10 4.95
C ALA A 220 5.13 16.37 5.12
N VAL A 221 5.19 15.19 5.76
CA VAL A 221 4.07 14.26 5.82
C VAL A 221 3.81 13.77 7.24
N ASN A 222 2.61 13.26 7.46
CA ASN A 222 2.23 12.47 8.63
C ASN A 222 1.71 11.10 8.18
N HIS A 223 1.32 10.26 9.14
CA HIS A 223 0.79 8.91 8.89
C HIS A 223 -0.38 8.89 7.90
N PHE A 224 -1.17 9.96 7.80
CA PHE A 224 -2.35 10.03 6.93
C PHE A 224 -2.07 10.70 5.59
N THR A 225 -0.91 11.31 5.39
CA THR A 225 -0.58 12.04 4.15
C THR A 225 0.62 11.48 3.39
N ILE A 226 1.43 10.64 4.03
CA ILE A 226 2.62 10.01 3.44
C ILE A 226 2.32 9.23 2.15
N ASP A 227 1.16 8.57 2.08
CA ASP A 227 0.73 7.84 0.89
C ASP A 227 0.33 8.75 -0.28
N LYS A 228 0.05 10.03 -0.03
CA LYS A 228 -0.35 11.01 -1.07
C LYS A 228 0.81 11.87 -1.54
N ASP A 229 1.93 11.83 -0.83
CA ASP A 229 3.06 12.67 -1.12
C ASP A 229 3.62 12.36 -2.52
N PRO A 230 3.81 13.38 -3.37
CA PRO A 230 4.19 13.17 -4.76
C PRO A 230 5.61 12.60 -4.92
N VAL A 231 6.52 12.88 -3.98
CA VAL A 231 7.88 12.33 -4.01
C VAL A 231 7.84 10.86 -3.62
N VAL A 232 7.08 10.50 -2.58
CA VAL A 232 6.84 9.10 -2.19
C VAL A 232 6.19 8.32 -3.34
N GLN A 233 5.12 8.86 -3.93
CA GLN A 233 4.43 8.25 -5.08
C GLN A 233 5.35 8.06 -6.30
N ALA A 234 6.19 9.05 -6.61
CA ALA A 234 7.15 8.96 -7.72
C ALA A 234 8.18 7.84 -7.50
N MET A 235 8.76 7.75 -6.31
CA MET A 235 9.72 6.68 -5.97
C MET A 235 9.08 5.29 -6.05
N ILE A 236 7.85 5.14 -5.58
CA ILE A 236 7.11 3.87 -5.69
C ILE A 236 6.87 3.51 -7.16
N MET A 237 6.38 4.47 -7.96
CA MET A 237 6.10 4.24 -9.38
C MET A 237 7.35 3.92 -10.20
N GLU A 238 8.49 4.52 -9.87
CA GLU A 238 9.77 4.21 -10.50
C GLU A 238 10.14 2.74 -10.32
N GLU A 239 10.12 2.23 -9.08
CA GLU A 239 10.48 0.83 -8.83
C GLU A 239 9.42 -0.13 -9.40
N VAL A 240 8.13 0.22 -9.33
CA VAL A 240 7.06 -0.56 -9.96
C VAL A 240 7.31 -0.72 -11.46
N LYS A 241 7.56 0.37 -12.19
CA LYS A 241 7.86 0.33 -13.63
C LYS A 241 9.12 -0.47 -13.93
N LYS A 242 10.16 -0.33 -13.10
CA LYS A 242 11.41 -1.09 -13.24
C LYS A 242 11.16 -2.60 -13.11
N VAL A 243 10.38 -3.04 -12.14
CA VAL A 243 10.03 -4.47 -11.97
C VAL A 243 9.17 -4.95 -13.14
N LEU A 244 8.12 -4.19 -13.51
CA LEU A 244 7.22 -4.54 -14.61
C LEU A 244 7.91 -4.57 -15.98
N SER A 245 8.96 -3.78 -16.18
CA SER A 245 9.74 -3.76 -17.44
C SER A 245 10.82 -4.84 -17.48
N ASN A 246 11.50 -5.12 -16.36
CA ASN A 246 12.49 -6.19 -16.26
C ASN A 246 11.86 -7.58 -16.44
N ALA A 247 10.57 -7.73 -16.14
CA ALA A 247 9.74 -8.88 -16.49
C ALA A 247 9.88 -9.33 -17.96
N ASN A 248 10.17 -8.38 -18.85
CA ASN A 248 10.30 -8.61 -20.29
C ASN A 248 11.71 -8.95 -20.74
N LYS A 249 12.71 -8.77 -19.86
CA LYS A 249 14.12 -9.10 -20.12
C LYS A 249 14.43 -10.54 -19.73
N ALA A 250 13.79 -11.08 -18.69
CA ALA A 250 13.96 -12.47 -18.24
C ALA A 250 13.41 -13.54 -19.21
N LYS A 251 12.86 -13.13 -20.37
CA LYS A 251 12.36 -14.00 -21.45
C LYS A 251 13.13 -13.83 -22.77
N GLY A 252 14.19 -13.02 -22.78
CA GLY A 252 15.04 -12.79 -23.95
C GLY A 252 16.34 -13.57 -23.86
#